data_AF-M4T2F2-F1
#
_entry.id   AF-M4T2F2-F1
#
_cell.length_a   1.000
_cell.length_b   1.000
_cell.length_c   1.000
_cell.angle_alpha   90.00
_cell.angle_beta   90.00
_cell.angle_gamma   90.00
#
_symmetry.space_group_name_H-M   'P 1'
#
loop_
_entity.id
_entity.type
_entity.pdbx_description
1 polymer ?
#
loop_
_entity_poly.entity_id
_entity_poly.type
_entity_poly.pdbx_seq_one_letter_code
_entity_poly.pdbx_strand_id
1 'polypeptide(L)'
;MVKQLMVSTILVLLVTNKGDAAVAAGDNAATAGALCEILALAGGRSLLAQAKASYDGAHHEILDLNMSLAGQSWRSVFEEPGKKGTYPTEKPAQYKSNTDWDAKWSEWSETAQRLKDEKTMQAKLKDSKLDTRTTQQMAVAKATILHLAAEQSKLAAELARLKSANKVLTTAQLKTKLNTAIYGEDVASETTLSPEKVFDGRGGTNRAAMCDGKAATNKAKTPMATLVCICANDNTNGLPTACAAHITLTNRWASNNLPDNTVMQEIRKLCPRSKPALLTASRLKQLISAVKSRLTGNTAGMTLGKLAGGNACSGSADSGLCVKYTDIHDGGGTTADDINWIAALNQIADDIRSHEEAVATVDRIGRQLAGNNAKAKDFIAKLEQYTQAQAAILATMPQSPAQTQENQQNAKNACAQHGSNQTCTANNCKWDGTEETKGKCKPKDGEGQKTQGTGDGATGEAATGTTNAEGKKCSEKTKQEECKDGCKWENNACKDSSILVNKKFALSMVSAAFVALLF
;
A
#
# COMPACT_ATOMS: atom_id res chain seq x y z
N MET A 1 -54.24 65.34 9.30
CA MET A 1 -54.38 64.35 8.22
C MET A 1 -54.15 65.05 6.89
N VAL A 2 -53.01 64.84 6.26
CA VAL A 2 -52.77 65.20 4.85
C VAL A 2 -52.25 63.93 4.19
N LYS A 3 -53.02 63.40 3.24
CA LYS A 3 -52.77 62.14 2.55
C LYS A 3 -51.94 62.40 1.29
N GLN A 4 -50.94 61.56 1.11
CA GLN A 4 -49.92 61.55 0.06
C GLN A 4 -50.50 61.50 -1.36
N LEU A 5 -49.77 62.12 -2.29
CA LEU A 5 -49.69 61.72 -3.70
C LEU A 5 -48.22 61.66 -4.08
N MET A 6 -47.63 60.46 -4.00
CA MET A 6 -46.34 60.17 -4.64
C MET A 6 -46.59 59.93 -6.13
N VAL A 7 -45.98 60.76 -6.98
CA VAL A 7 -45.93 60.53 -8.42
C VAL A 7 -44.68 59.71 -8.69
N SER A 8 -44.84 58.40 -8.91
CA SER A 8 -43.76 57.53 -9.39
C SER A 8 -43.61 57.67 -10.90
N THR A 9 -42.53 58.31 -11.34
CA THR A 9 -42.14 58.38 -12.75
C THR A 9 -41.52 57.04 -13.16
N ILE A 10 -42.21 56.26 -13.98
CA ILE A 10 -41.68 55.03 -14.59
C ILE A 10 -40.84 55.43 -15.80
N LEU A 11 -39.53 55.31 -15.69
CA LEU A 11 -38.59 55.39 -16.81
C LEU A 11 -38.64 54.07 -17.59
N VAL A 12 -39.38 54.02 -18.69
CA VAL A 12 -39.35 52.89 -19.62
C VAL A 12 -38.05 52.97 -20.42
N LEU A 13 -37.03 52.20 -20.02
CA LEU A 13 -35.91 51.87 -20.88
C LEU A 13 -36.42 50.99 -22.01
N LEU A 14 -36.66 51.60 -23.17
CA LEU A 14 -36.75 50.90 -24.45
C LEU A 14 -35.38 50.25 -24.74
N VAL A 15 -35.16 49.07 -24.19
CA VAL A 15 -34.15 48.15 -24.70
C VAL A 15 -34.66 47.72 -26.07
N THR A 16 -34.19 48.38 -27.13
CA THR A 16 -34.33 47.84 -28.48
C THR A 16 -33.57 46.52 -28.50
N ASN A 17 -34.28 45.41 -28.32
CA ASN A 17 -33.83 44.10 -28.76
C ASN A 17 -33.70 44.20 -30.28
N LYS A 18 -32.53 44.63 -30.77
CA LYS A 18 -32.11 44.25 -32.10
C LYS A 18 -32.03 42.73 -32.05
N GLY A 19 -33.00 42.05 -32.65
CA GLY A 19 -32.85 40.64 -32.93
C GLY A 19 -31.65 40.52 -33.86
N ASP A 20 -30.49 40.18 -33.31
CA ASP A 20 -29.28 40.05 -34.12
C ASP A 20 -29.48 38.87 -35.07
N ALA A 21 -29.80 39.19 -36.32
CA ALA A 21 -30.05 38.23 -37.39
C ALA A 21 -28.77 37.53 -37.87
N ALA A 22 -27.59 38.06 -37.50
CA ALA A 22 -26.27 37.56 -37.86
C ALA A 22 -25.39 37.32 -36.63
N VAL A 23 -24.38 36.47 -36.76
CA VAL A 23 -23.31 36.29 -35.77
C VAL A 23 -22.53 37.60 -35.66
N ALA A 24 -22.26 38.04 -34.44
CA ALA A 24 -21.49 39.25 -34.15
C ALA A 24 -20.09 38.93 -33.60
N ALA A 25 -19.22 39.96 -33.61
CA ALA A 25 -17.85 39.84 -33.12
C ALA A 25 -17.85 39.43 -31.63
N GLY A 26 -17.13 38.35 -31.30
CA GLY A 26 -17.03 37.84 -29.93
C GLY A 26 -18.18 36.95 -29.47
N ASP A 27 -19.23 36.73 -30.26
CA ASP A 27 -20.38 35.87 -29.87
C ASP A 27 -19.95 34.46 -29.44
N ASN A 28 -18.88 33.93 -30.05
CA ASN A 28 -18.36 32.60 -29.75
C ASN A 28 -17.20 32.60 -28.75
N ALA A 29 -16.80 33.74 -28.18
CA ALA A 29 -15.62 33.83 -27.32
C ALA A 29 -15.69 32.93 -26.08
N ALA A 30 -16.84 32.87 -25.41
CA ALA A 30 -17.02 32.02 -24.23
C ALA A 30 -16.96 30.51 -24.57
N THR A 31 -17.52 30.13 -25.72
CA THR A 31 -17.50 28.75 -26.23
C THR A 31 -16.09 28.35 -26.66
N ALA A 32 -15.38 29.25 -27.37
CA ALA A 32 -13.99 29.06 -27.74
C ALA A 32 -13.09 28.92 -26.50
N GLY A 33 -13.30 29.75 -25.48
CA GLY A 33 -12.58 29.67 -24.21
C GLY A 33 -12.73 28.30 -23.52
N ALA A 34 -13.95 27.76 -23.46
CA ALA A 34 -14.21 26.44 -22.88
C ALA A 34 -13.50 25.31 -23.66
N LEU A 35 -13.52 25.37 -25.00
CA LEU A 35 -12.78 24.43 -25.84
C LEU A 35 -11.26 24.60 -25.69
N CYS A 36 -10.78 25.84 -25.55
CA CYS A 36 -9.37 26.12 -25.31
C CYS A 36 -8.86 25.50 -24.02
N GLU A 37 -9.67 25.41 -22.96
CA GLU A 37 -9.28 24.68 -21.74
C GLU A 37 -9.10 23.18 -21.98
N ILE A 38 -9.88 22.57 -22.88
CA ILE A 38 -9.69 21.18 -23.31
C ILE A 38 -8.40 21.04 -24.14
N LEU A 39 -8.20 21.91 -25.13
CA LEU A 39 -6.97 21.94 -25.94
C LEU A 39 -5.72 22.22 -25.08
N ALA A 40 -5.89 22.84 -23.90
CA ALA A 40 -4.80 23.10 -22.97
C ALA A 40 -4.16 21.82 -22.39
N LEU A 41 -4.89 20.68 -22.44
CA LEU A 41 -4.47 19.40 -21.89
C LEU A 41 -3.52 18.60 -22.79
N ALA A 42 -3.53 18.89 -24.10
CA ALA A 42 -2.79 18.15 -25.11
C ALA A 42 -1.26 18.43 -25.10
N GLY A 43 -0.51 17.79 -25.99
CA GLY A 43 0.89 18.13 -26.24
C GLY A 43 1.84 17.82 -25.07
N GLY A 44 1.49 16.85 -24.22
CA GLY A 44 2.30 16.46 -23.06
C GLY A 44 2.21 17.41 -21.86
N ARG A 45 1.22 18.29 -21.83
CA ARG A 45 1.00 19.25 -20.72
C ARG A 45 0.19 18.67 -19.56
N SER A 46 -0.40 17.48 -19.72
CA SER A 46 -1.09 16.78 -18.64
C SER A 46 -0.19 15.69 -18.06
N LEU A 47 -0.01 15.72 -16.74
CA LEU A 47 0.75 14.77 -15.96
C LEU A 47 -0.19 13.90 -15.12
N LEU A 48 0.30 12.75 -14.70
CA LEU A 48 -0.39 11.85 -13.77
C LEU A 48 0.38 11.75 -12.47
N ALA A 49 -0.35 11.59 -11.36
CA ALA A 49 0.27 11.23 -10.10
C ALA A 49 0.87 9.82 -10.23
N GLN A 50 2.01 9.57 -9.63
CA GLN A 50 2.60 8.23 -9.63
C GLN A 50 2.60 7.67 -8.22
N ALA A 51 2.54 6.34 -8.12
CA ALA A 51 2.74 5.66 -6.86
C ALA A 51 4.11 6.02 -6.26
N LYS A 52 4.18 6.07 -4.93
CA LYS A 52 5.45 6.29 -4.23
C LYS A 52 6.40 5.13 -4.50
N ALA A 53 7.70 5.41 -4.42
CA ALA A 53 8.76 4.46 -4.74
C ALA A 53 8.52 3.07 -4.12
N SER A 54 8.78 2.05 -4.95
CA SER A 54 8.42 0.65 -4.72
C SER A 54 8.97 0.09 -3.41
N TYR A 55 8.19 -0.77 -2.78
CA TYR A 55 8.51 -1.46 -1.53
C TYR A 55 9.20 -2.81 -1.79
N ASP A 56 9.86 -2.99 -2.93
CA ASP A 56 10.43 -4.29 -3.33
C ASP A 56 11.43 -4.82 -2.29
N GLY A 57 12.18 -3.93 -1.62
CA GLY A 57 13.06 -4.32 -0.51
C GLY A 57 12.31 -4.78 0.74
N ALA A 58 11.09 -4.30 0.97
CA ALA A 58 10.29 -4.68 2.13
C ALA A 58 9.69 -6.09 1.99
N HIS A 59 9.27 -6.46 0.78
CA HIS A 59 8.70 -7.79 0.50
C HIS A 59 9.70 -8.92 0.79
N HIS A 60 10.94 -8.79 0.29
CA HIS A 60 11.95 -9.83 0.42
C HIS A 60 12.41 -10.06 1.87
N GLU A 61 12.44 -9.02 2.71
CA GLU A 61 12.97 -9.10 4.07
C GLU A 61 12.32 -10.22 4.91
N ILE A 62 10.99 -10.32 4.88
CA ILE A 62 10.24 -11.33 5.63
C ILE A 62 10.29 -12.71 4.96
N LEU A 63 10.27 -12.76 3.62
CA LEU A 63 10.40 -14.03 2.91
C LEU A 63 11.76 -14.69 3.18
N ASP A 64 12.82 -13.88 3.18
CA ASP A 64 14.17 -14.34 3.46
C ASP A 64 14.28 -14.83 4.91
N LEU A 65 13.69 -14.11 5.88
CA LEU A 65 13.65 -14.55 7.27
C LEU A 65 12.84 -15.85 7.45
N ASN A 66 11.70 -15.97 6.78
CA ASN A 66 10.85 -17.16 6.82
C ASN A 66 11.60 -18.41 6.28
N MET A 67 12.27 -18.28 5.14
CA MET A 67 13.08 -19.35 4.55
C MET A 67 14.25 -19.72 5.48
N SER A 68 14.92 -18.72 6.08
CA SER A 68 16.01 -18.95 7.04
C SER A 68 15.55 -19.73 8.29
N LEU A 69 14.35 -19.42 8.79
CA LEU A 69 13.72 -20.16 9.91
C LEU A 69 13.25 -21.57 9.54
N ALA A 70 12.96 -21.83 8.27
CA ALA A 70 12.67 -23.17 7.78
C ALA A 70 13.93 -24.04 7.65
N GLY A 71 15.07 -23.42 7.37
CA GLY A 71 16.39 -24.03 7.39
C GLY A 71 16.81 -24.70 6.08
N GLN A 72 18.04 -25.21 6.09
CA GLN A 72 18.73 -25.73 4.90
C GLN A 72 18.01 -26.89 4.20
N SER A 73 17.35 -27.76 4.96
CA SER A 73 16.59 -28.89 4.40
C SER A 73 15.43 -28.42 3.53
N TRP A 74 14.71 -27.37 3.96
CA TRP A 74 13.64 -26.76 3.19
C TRP A 74 14.18 -25.98 1.98
N ARG A 75 15.23 -25.16 2.17
CA ARG A 75 15.86 -24.41 1.07
C ARG A 75 16.30 -25.33 -0.08
N SER A 76 16.85 -26.50 0.26
CA SER A 76 17.38 -27.47 -0.72
C SER A 76 16.29 -28.08 -1.61
N VAL A 77 15.01 -28.00 -1.23
CA VAL A 77 13.87 -28.45 -2.07
C VAL A 77 13.81 -27.68 -3.39
N PHE A 78 14.27 -26.42 -3.39
CA PHE A 78 14.23 -25.52 -4.54
C PHE A 78 15.52 -25.53 -5.37
N GLU A 79 16.55 -26.26 -4.93
CA GLU A 79 17.81 -26.38 -5.66
C GLU A 79 17.73 -27.60 -6.60
N GLU A 80 18.14 -27.42 -7.86
CA GLU A 80 18.03 -28.49 -8.86
C GLU A 80 18.95 -29.68 -8.50
N PRO A 81 18.41 -30.91 -8.42
CA PRO A 81 19.21 -32.09 -8.13
C PRO A 81 20.37 -32.25 -9.12
N GLY A 82 21.60 -32.36 -8.59
CA GLY A 82 22.81 -32.53 -9.41
C GLY A 82 23.35 -31.25 -10.06
N LYS A 83 22.69 -30.10 -9.89
CA LYS A 83 23.18 -28.79 -10.36
C LYS A 83 23.15 -27.75 -9.23
N LYS A 84 24.20 -27.81 -8.40
CA LYS A 84 24.37 -26.88 -7.27
C LYS A 84 24.33 -25.42 -7.74
N GLY A 85 23.55 -24.59 -7.06
CA GLY A 85 23.39 -23.16 -7.35
C GLY A 85 22.30 -22.83 -8.37
N THR A 86 21.61 -23.84 -8.91
CA THR A 86 20.50 -23.64 -9.86
C THR A 86 19.15 -23.76 -9.16
N TYR A 87 18.28 -22.76 -9.34
CA TYR A 87 16.97 -22.66 -8.71
C TYR A 87 15.91 -22.43 -9.80
N PRO A 88 15.19 -23.47 -10.25
CA PRO A 88 14.21 -23.33 -11.33
C PRO A 88 12.97 -22.56 -10.85
N THR A 89 12.50 -21.62 -11.66
CA THR A 89 11.28 -20.83 -11.39
C THR A 89 9.99 -21.60 -11.67
N GLU A 90 10.09 -22.74 -12.35
CA GLU A 90 8.99 -23.67 -12.59
C GLU A 90 9.06 -24.86 -11.64
N LYS A 91 7.91 -25.31 -11.13
CA LYS A 91 7.83 -26.44 -10.20
C LYS A 91 8.17 -27.76 -10.93
N PRO A 92 9.17 -28.51 -10.46
CA PRO A 92 9.50 -29.82 -11.02
C PRO A 92 8.36 -30.84 -10.85
N ALA A 93 8.24 -31.76 -11.81
CA ALA A 93 7.20 -32.79 -11.85
C ALA A 93 7.19 -33.71 -10.61
N GLN A 94 8.32 -33.86 -9.91
CA GLN A 94 8.42 -34.64 -8.68
C GLN A 94 7.56 -34.08 -7.52
N TYR A 95 7.19 -32.80 -7.57
CA TYR A 95 6.32 -32.14 -6.59
C TYR A 95 4.89 -31.92 -7.12
N LYS A 96 4.47 -32.68 -8.15
CA LYS A 96 3.14 -32.54 -8.77
C LYS A 96 1.97 -32.65 -7.80
N SER A 97 2.11 -33.45 -6.73
CA SER A 97 1.07 -33.65 -5.70
C SER A 97 0.84 -32.41 -4.85
N ASN A 98 1.79 -31.49 -4.79
CA ASN A 98 1.70 -30.24 -4.03
C ASN A 98 1.10 -29.16 -4.92
N THR A 99 -0.21 -29.25 -5.15
CA THR A 99 -0.94 -28.34 -6.05
C THR A 99 -0.97 -26.89 -5.53
N ASP A 100 -0.89 -26.68 -4.21
CA ASP A 100 -0.83 -25.35 -3.63
C ASP A 100 0.53 -24.66 -3.82
N TRP A 101 1.55 -25.39 -4.28
CA TRP A 101 2.89 -24.85 -4.54
C TRP A 101 2.99 -24.16 -5.89
N ASP A 102 2.09 -24.45 -6.85
CA ASP A 102 2.18 -23.89 -8.21
C ASP A 102 2.23 -22.36 -8.22
N ALA A 103 1.37 -21.71 -7.41
CA ALA A 103 1.32 -20.25 -7.30
C ALA A 103 2.45 -19.64 -6.45
N LYS A 104 3.21 -20.46 -5.71
CA LYS A 104 4.21 -20.02 -4.73
C LYS A 104 5.64 -20.36 -5.14
N TRP A 105 5.80 -21.30 -6.07
CA TRP A 105 7.08 -21.91 -6.39
C TRP A 105 8.11 -20.90 -6.88
N SER A 106 7.75 -20.02 -7.83
CA SER A 106 8.68 -19.03 -8.36
C SER A 106 9.23 -18.14 -7.23
N GLU A 107 8.36 -17.62 -6.36
CA GLU A 107 8.77 -16.76 -5.25
C GLU A 107 9.65 -17.50 -4.22
N TRP A 108 9.31 -18.75 -3.90
CA TRP A 108 10.13 -19.56 -3.00
C TRP A 108 11.48 -19.92 -3.61
N SER A 109 11.52 -20.21 -4.91
CA SER A 109 12.73 -20.53 -5.65
C SER A 109 13.68 -19.33 -5.72
N GLU A 110 13.15 -18.14 -6.04
CA GLU A 110 13.90 -16.88 -6.01
C GLU A 110 14.41 -16.55 -4.60
N THR A 111 13.60 -16.81 -3.57
CA THR A 111 14.01 -16.64 -2.17
C THR A 111 15.13 -17.61 -1.79
N ALA A 112 15.03 -18.87 -2.21
CA ALA A 112 16.07 -19.88 -2.00
C ALA A 112 17.37 -19.51 -2.73
N GLN A 113 17.27 -18.90 -3.92
CA GLN A 113 18.42 -18.39 -4.67
C GLN A 113 19.10 -17.23 -3.97
N ARG A 114 18.35 -16.27 -3.40
CA ARG A 114 18.91 -15.18 -2.57
C ARG A 114 19.66 -15.71 -1.35
N LEU A 115 19.17 -16.82 -0.78
CA LEU A 115 19.72 -17.47 0.41
C LEU A 115 20.58 -18.71 0.11
N LYS A 116 21.12 -18.82 -1.11
CA LYS A 116 21.86 -20.01 -1.59
C LYS A 116 23.02 -20.45 -0.68
N ASP A 117 23.59 -19.51 0.07
CA ASP A 117 24.70 -19.75 0.99
C ASP A 117 24.18 -19.92 2.42
N GLU A 118 24.54 -21.02 3.08
CA GLU A 118 24.19 -21.28 4.49
C GLU A 118 24.58 -20.11 5.40
N LYS A 119 25.75 -19.50 5.14
CA LYS A 119 26.24 -18.34 5.89
C LYS A 119 25.26 -17.16 5.81
N THR A 120 24.57 -16.96 4.70
CA THR A 120 23.60 -15.89 4.52
C THR A 120 22.34 -16.13 5.34
N MET A 121 21.84 -17.38 5.40
CA MET A 121 20.73 -17.73 6.29
C MET A 121 21.10 -17.56 7.76
N GLN A 122 22.29 -18.04 8.15
CA GLN A 122 22.78 -17.89 9.53
C GLN A 122 22.98 -16.42 9.91
N ALA A 123 23.50 -15.60 8.99
CA ALA A 123 23.57 -14.16 9.17
C ALA A 123 22.18 -13.54 9.37
N LYS A 124 21.17 -13.93 8.57
CA LYS A 124 19.80 -13.42 8.71
C LYS A 124 19.19 -13.74 10.08
N LEU A 125 19.42 -14.96 10.58
CA LEU A 125 18.99 -15.36 11.92
C LEU A 125 19.73 -14.58 13.02
N LYS A 126 21.05 -14.39 12.87
CA LYS A 126 21.87 -13.62 13.81
C LYS A 126 21.50 -12.14 13.85
N ASP A 127 21.32 -11.50 12.70
CA ASP A 127 20.89 -10.10 12.59
C ASP A 127 19.49 -9.90 13.20
N SER A 128 18.66 -10.93 13.13
CA SER A 128 17.35 -11.00 13.79
C SER A 128 17.42 -11.45 15.25
N LYS A 129 18.61 -11.73 15.81
CA LYS A 129 18.82 -12.27 17.16
C LYS A 129 18.00 -13.53 17.46
N LEU A 130 17.82 -14.39 16.45
CA LEU A 130 17.09 -15.65 16.54
C LEU A 130 18.03 -16.86 16.68
N ASP A 131 19.32 -16.71 16.36
CA ASP A 131 20.34 -17.77 16.42
C ASP A 131 20.60 -18.32 17.83
N THR A 132 20.39 -17.51 18.88
CA THR A 132 20.60 -17.91 20.27
C THR A 132 19.31 -18.30 21.01
N ARG A 133 18.19 -18.49 20.31
CA ARG A 133 16.87 -18.74 20.92
C ARG A 133 16.64 -20.21 21.22
N THR A 134 15.75 -20.49 22.19
CA THR A 134 15.36 -21.87 22.50
C THR A 134 14.51 -22.47 21.38
N THR A 135 14.43 -23.80 21.32
CA THR A 135 13.59 -24.51 20.33
C THR A 135 12.13 -24.05 20.35
N GLN A 136 11.58 -23.79 21.54
CA GLN A 136 10.20 -23.33 21.69
C GLN A 136 10.03 -21.89 21.16
N GLN A 137 10.98 -21.01 21.44
CA GLN A 137 10.97 -19.63 20.92
C GLN A 137 11.12 -19.59 19.40
N MET A 138 11.98 -20.46 18.84
CA MET A 138 12.15 -20.64 17.40
C MET A 138 10.86 -21.13 16.74
N ALA A 139 10.14 -22.07 17.38
CA ALA A 139 8.86 -22.56 16.87
C ALA A 139 7.80 -21.45 16.78
N VAL A 140 7.71 -20.59 17.81
CA VAL A 140 6.77 -19.46 17.79
C VAL A 140 7.19 -18.40 16.78
N ALA A 141 8.49 -18.08 16.69
CA ALA A 141 9.00 -17.16 15.67
C ALA A 141 8.68 -17.67 14.25
N LYS A 142 8.88 -18.97 13.99
CA LYS A 142 8.53 -19.60 12.71
C LYS A 142 7.05 -19.43 12.38
N ALA A 143 6.14 -19.66 13.33
CA ALA A 143 4.71 -19.51 13.11
C ALA A 143 4.31 -18.06 12.79
N THR A 144 4.81 -17.09 13.57
CA THR A 144 4.51 -15.67 13.36
C THR A 144 5.07 -15.16 12.03
N ILE A 145 6.33 -15.47 11.74
CA ILE A 145 6.98 -15.02 10.49
C ILE A 145 6.36 -15.70 9.26
N LEU A 146 5.95 -16.98 9.36
CA LEU A 146 5.23 -17.66 8.27
C LEU A 146 3.91 -16.96 7.95
N HIS A 147 3.16 -16.52 8.96
CA HIS A 147 1.91 -15.79 8.75
C HIS A 147 2.15 -14.45 8.03
N LEU A 148 3.14 -13.68 8.49
CA LEU A 148 3.50 -12.42 7.86
C LEU A 148 4.03 -12.62 6.43
N ALA A 149 4.80 -13.68 6.18
CA ALA A 149 5.27 -14.05 4.85
C ALA A 149 4.11 -14.36 3.90
N ALA A 150 3.09 -15.10 4.34
CA ALA A 150 1.91 -15.36 3.54
C ALA A 150 1.13 -14.07 3.20
N GLU A 151 1.04 -13.12 4.14
CA GLU A 151 0.43 -11.81 3.88
C GLU A 151 1.26 -10.99 2.87
N GLN A 152 2.59 -11.01 2.99
CA GLN A 152 3.52 -10.38 2.04
C GLN A 152 3.30 -10.92 0.62
N SER A 153 3.29 -12.24 0.42
CA SER A 153 3.04 -12.88 -0.88
C SER A 153 1.68 -12.50 -1.48
N LYS A 154 0.62 -12.43 -0.65
CA LYS A 154 -0.72 -12.01 -1.11
C LYS A 154 -0.73 -10.56 -1.60
N LEU A 155 -0.04 -9.67 -0.88
CA LEU A 155 0.09 -8.27 -1.23
C LEU A 155 0.92 -8.07 -2.51
N ALA A 156 2.02 -8.81 -2.66
CA ALA A 156 2.85 -8.80 -3.86
C ALA A 156 2.08 -9.32 -5.10
N ALA A 157 1.29 -10.38 -4.95
CA ALA A 157 0.42 -10.88 -6.02
C ALA A 157 -0.62 -9.82 -6.47
N GLU A 158 -1.20 -9.08 -5.53
CA GLU A 158 -2.13 -7.99 -5.87
C GLU A 158 -1.42 -6.84 -6.61
N LEU A 159 -0.19 -6.49 -6.22
CA LEU A 159 0.63 -5.52 -6.98
C LEU A 159 0.90 -6.01 -8.42
N ALA A 160 1.26 -7.29 -8.58
CA ALA A 160 1.48 -7.88 -9.89
C ALA A 160 0.23 -7.84 -10.77
N ARG A 161 -0.96 -8.11 -10.18
CA ARG A 161 -2.25 -8.04 -10.86
C ARG A 161 -2.61 -6.62 -11.30
N LEU A 162 -2.31 -5.61 -10.47
CA LEU A 162 -2.53 -4.20 -10.84
C LEU A 162 -1.63 -3.76 -11.99
N LYS A 163 -0.37 -4.23 -12.00
CA LYS A 163 0.57 -3.99 -13.11
C LYS A 163 0.09 -4.68 -14.41
N SER A 164 -0.30 -5.95 -14.35
CA SER A 164 -0.74 -6.71 -15.55
C SER A 164 -2.06 -6.20 -16.15
N ALA A 165 -2.95 -5.66 -15.33
CA ALA A 165 -4.19 -5.04 -15.78
C ALA A 165 -3.99 -3.67 -16.46
N ASN A 166 -2.74 -3.17 -16.57
CA ASN A 166 -2.38 -1.87 -17.15
C ASN A 166 -3.21 -0.70 -16.57
N LYS A 167 -3.61 -0.81 -15.30
CA LYS A 167 -4.43 0.21 -14.63
C LYS A 167 -3.63 1.45 -14.26
N VAL A 168 -2.32 1.31 -14.04
CA VAL A 168 -1.43 2.44 -13.77
C VAL A 168 -0.91 3.00 -15.10
N LEU A 169 -1.62 4.01 -15.61
CA LEU A 169 -1.20 4.74 -16.80
C LEU A 169 0.13 5.50 -16.60
N THR A 170 0.91 5.55 -17.66
CA THR A 170 2.06 6.45 -17.79
C THR A 170 1.62 7.80 -18.35
N THR A 171 2.40 8.85 -18.08
CA THR A 171 2.19 10.18 -18.70
C THR A 171 2.26 10.13 -20.23
N ALA A 172 3.09 9.25 -20.80
CA ALA A 172 3.15 9.05 -22.24
C ALA A 172 1.83 8.47 -22.81
N GLN A 173 1.27 7.45 -22.16
CA GLN A 173 -0.05 6.90 -22.53
C GLN A 173 -1.15 7.95 -22.40
N LEU A 174 -1.12 8.80 -21.35
CA LEU A 174 -2.07 9.90 -21.20
C LEU A 174 -1.93 10.91 -22.35
N LYS A 175 -0.71 11.32 -22.71
CA LYS A 175 -0.46 12.21 -23.85
C LYS A 175 -1.08 11.64 -25.12
N THR A 176 -0.79 10.39 -25.46
CA THR A 176 -1.31 9.74 -26.67
C THR A 176 -2.84 9.73 -26.68
N LYS A 177 -3.48 9.37 -25.56
CA LYS A 177 -4.95 9.40 -25.43
C LYS A 177 -5.53 10.81 -25.62
N LEU A 178 -4.99 11.81 -24.93
CA LEU A 178 -5.47 13.20 -25.02
C LEU A 178 -5.25 13.79 -26.42
N ASN A 179 -4.06 13.60 -27.01
CA ASN A 179 -3.79 14.07 -28.36
C ASN A 179 -4.75 13.43 -29.38
N THR A 180 -4.98 12.12 -29.28
CA THR A 180 -5.90 11.42 -30.17
C THR A 180 -7.34 11.93 -30.02
N ALA A 181 -7.80 12.18 -28.80
CA ALA A 181 -9.14 12.75 -28.60
C ALA A 181 -9.24 14.22 -29.07
N ILE A 182 -8.18 15.03 -28.87
CA ILE A 182 -8.20 16.47 -29.11
C ILE A 182 -7.93 16.82 -30.58
N TYR A 183 -7.07 16.05 -31.25
CA TYR A 183 -6.56 16.30 -32.61
C TYR A 183 -6.81 15.15 -33.59
N GLY A 184 -7.32 14.01 -33.11
CA GLY A 184 -7.62 12.83 -33.94
C GLY A 184 -6.43 11.89 -34.17
N GLU A 185 -5.24 12.26 -33.71
CA GLU A 185 -4.02 11.45 -33.75
C GLU A 185 -3.03 11.87 -32.64
N ASP A 186 -2.05 11.04 -32.33
CA ASP A 186 -0.96 11.42 -31.43
C ASP A 186 0.08 12.31 -32.14
N VAL A 187 -0.26 13.58 -32.28
CA VAL A 187 0.61 14.57 -32.93
C VAL A 187 1.92 14.76 -32.16
N ALA A 188 3.04 14.78 -32.88
CA ALA A 188 4.33 15.18 -32.34
C ALA A 188 4.41 16.70 -32.10
N SER A 189 3.76 17.49 -32.96
CA SER A 189 3.64 18.94 -32.84
C SER A 189 2.24 19.41 -33.19
N GLU A 190 1.71 20.34 -32.38
CA GLU A 190 0.43 21.01 -32.64
C GLU A 190 0.51 22.01 -33.80
N THR A 191 1.68 22.17 -34.42
CA THR A 191 1.87 22.95 -35.66
C THR A 191 1.67 22.12 -36.92
N THR A 192 1.55 20.80 -36.84
CA THR A 192 1.42 19.95 -38.02
C THR A 192 0.21 19.05 -37.84
N LEU A 193 -0.97 19.66 -37.94
CA LEU A 193 -2.24 18.95 -37.81
C LEU A 193 -2.70 18.48 -39.19
N SER A 194 -3.10 17.20 -39.28
CA SER A 194 -3.63 16.61 -40.50
C SER A 194 -5.15 16.84 -40.56
N PRO A 195 -5.69 17.57 -41.55
CA PRO A 195 -7.12 17.91 -41.59
C PRO A 195 -8.05 16.69 -41.53
N GLU A 196 -7.67 15.59 -42.18
CA GLU A 196 -8.39 14.30 -42.23
C GLU A 196 -8.31 13.49 -40.92
N LYS A 197 -7.44 13.91 -40.00
CA LYS A 197 -7.37 13.37 -38.64
C LYS A 197 -8.20 14.23 -37.70
N VAL A 198 -8.13 15.55 -37.84
CA VAL A 198 -8.94 16.49 -37.05
C VAL A 198 -10.43 16.34 -37.34
N PHE A 199 -10.81 16.23 -38.62
CA PHE A 199 -12.17 15.93 -39.08
C PHE A 199 -12.30 14.46 -39.49
N ASP A 200 -13.53 13.95 -39.54
CA ASP A 200 -13.84 12.64 -40.14
C ASP A 200 -14.35 12.85 -41.56
N GLY A 201 -13.76 12.21 -42.57
CA GLY A 201 -14.21 12.29 -43.97
C GLY A 201 -13.24 12.97 -44.94
N ARG A 202 -13.50 12.79 -46.24
CA ARG A 202 -12.84 13.51 -47.33
C ARG A 202 -13.60 14.82 -47.56
N GLY A 203 -12.90 15.95 -47.75
CA GLY A 203 -13.54 17.22 -48.14
C GLY A 203 -14.36 17.04 -49.42
N GLY A 204 -15.45 17.81 -49.60
CA GLY A 204 -16.14 17.73 -50.89
C GLY A 204 -17.51 18.39 -51.11
N THR A 205 -18.15 19.07 -50.16
CA THR A 205 -19.42 19.78 -50.47
C THR A 205 -19.51 21.18 -49.89
N ASN A 206 -19.65 21.32 -48.57
CA ASN A 206 -19.72 22.61 -47.89
C ASN A 206 -19.33 22.49 -46.40
N ARG A 207 -19.14 23.61 -45.70
CA ARG A 207 -18.83 23.62 -44.27
C ARG A 207 -19.91 22.99 -43.39
N ALA A 208 -21.19 23.15 -43.76
CA ALA A 208 -22.29 22.55 -43.01
C ALA A 208 -22.19 21.01 -43.02
N ALA A 209 -21.76 20.39 -44.12
CA ALA A 209 -21.52 18.95 -44.16
C ALA A 209 -20.39 18.47 -43.21
N MET A 210 -19.54 19.38 -42.75
CA MET A 210 -18.46 19.11 -41.78
C MET A 210 -18.85 19.45 -40.35
N CYS A 211 -19.72 20.44 -40.15
CA CYS A 211 -20.07 20.98 -38.84
C CYS A 211 -21.50 20.61 -38.37
N ASP A 212 -22.35 20.07 -39.24
CA ASP A 212 -23.67 19.54 -38.92
C ASP A 212 -23.66 18.00 -38.97
N GLY A 213 -24.34 17.37 -38.03
CA GLY A 213 -24.51 15.91 -38.06
C GLY A 213 -25.12 15.36 -36.78
N LYS A 214 -25.10 14.04 -36.65
CA LYS A 214 -25.52 13.33 -35.43
C LYS A 214 -24.41 13.31 -34.39
N ALA A 215 -24.75 13.25 -33.10
CA ALA A 215 -23.78 13.28 -32.01
C ALA A 215 -22.60 12.30 -32.20
N ALA A 216 -22.91 11.03 -32.51
CA ALA A 216 -21.91 9.97 -32.63
C ALA A 216 -21.11 9.99 -33.95
N THR A 217 -21.66 10.58 -35.03
CA THR A 217 -21.08 10.50 -36.38
C THR A 217 -20.76 11.87 -37.01
N ASN A 218 -20.84 12.95 -36.22
CA ASN A 218 -20.50 14.29 -36.67
C ASN A 218 -19.04 14.32 -37.16
N LYS A 219 -18.85 14.96 -38.31
CA LYS A 219 -17.57 15.05 -39.02
C LYS A 219 -16.59 15.96 -38.30
N ALA A 220 -17.06 16.92 -37.50
CA ALA A 220 -16.27 17.65 -36.51
C ALA A 220 -15.99 16.76 -35.27
N LYS A 221 -15.25 15.67 -35.48
CA LYS A 221 -15.04 14.60 -34.49
C LYS A 221 -14.04 14.89 -33.37
N THR A 222 -13.51 16.11 -33.30
CA THR A 222 -12.53 16.51 -32.29
C THR A 222 -12.87 17.90 -31.70
N PRO A 223 -12.39 18.21 -30.48
CA PRO A 223 -12.42 19.56 -29.93
C PRO A 223 -11.74 20.58 -30.86
N MET A 224 -10.64 20.22 -31.53
CA MET A 224 -9.98 21.10 -32.50
C MET A 224 -10.88 21.36 -33.72
N ALA A 225 -11.51 20.34 -34.30
CA ALA A 225 -12.47 20.51 -35.40
C ALA A 225 -13.66 21.39 -35.00
N THR A 226 -14.17 21.17 -33.79
CA THR A 226 -15.24 21.96 -33.20
C THR A 226 -14.85 23.43 -33.08
N LEU A 227 -13.64 23.71 -32.57
CA LEU A 227 -13.11 25.08 -32.48
C LEU A 227 -12.97 25.71 -33.87
N VAL A 228 -12.53 24.94 -34.88
CA VAL A 228 -12.46 25.40 -36.27
C VAL A 228 -13.84 25.76 -36.81
N CYS A 229 -14.86 24.92 -36.60
CA CYS A 229 -16.23 25.19 -37.04
C CYS A 229 -16.79 26.50 -36.48
N ILE A 230 -16.53 26.81 -35.21
CA ILE A 230 -17.09 28.01 -34.55
C ILE A 230 -16.25 29.28 -34.75
N CYS A 231 -14.99 29.16 -35.19
CA CYS A 231 -14.07 30.32 -35.30
C CYS A 231 -13.63 30.64 -36.72
N ALA A 232 -13.52 29.66 -37.62
CA ALA A 232 -12.86 29.86 -38.91
C ALA A 232 -13.61 30.87 -39.77
N ASN A 233 -12.85 31.80 -40.35
CA ASN A 233 -13.34 32.78 -41.31
C ASN A 233 -13.70 32.07 -42.63
N ASP A 234 -14.97 32.09 -43.00
CA ASP A 234 -15.41 31.60 -44.31
C ASP A 234 -14.88 32.50 -45.44
N ASN A 235 -14.71 31.95 -46.64
CA ASN A 235 -14.16 32.68 -47.77
C ASN A 235 -15.12 33.69 -48.41
N THR A 236 -16.43 33.55 -48.18
CA THR A 236 -17.49 34.34 -48.82
C THR A 236 -18.12 35.33 -47.83
N ASN A 237 -18.78 34.81 -46.79
CA ASN A 237 -19.55 35.61 -45.82
C ASN A 237 -19.09 35.37 -44.37
N GLY A 238 -17.79 35.13 -44.18
CA GLY A 238 -17.22 34.79 -42.88
C GLY A 238 -17.13 35.96 -41.89
N LEU A 239 -16.99 35.63 -40.61
CA LEU A 239 -16.72 36.58 -39.54
C LEU A 239 -15.39 36.23 -38.83
N PRO A 240 -14.27 36.92 -39.16
CA PRO A 240 -12.95 36.58 -38.61
C PRO A 240 -12.77 36.90 -37.13
N THR A 241 -13.75 37.54 -36.50
CA THR A 241 -13.71 38.01 -35.09
C THR A 241 -14.71 37.29 -34.19
N ALA A 242 -15.39 36.23 -34.67
CA ALA A 242 -16.46 35.55 -33.94
C ALA A 242 -15.99 34.99 -32.57
N CYS A 243 -14.79 34.41 -32.51
CA CYS A 243 -14.23 33.83 -31.28
C CYS A 243 -13.37 34.79 -30.45
N ALA A 244 -12.97 35.93 -31.03
CA ALA A 244 -12.17 36.94 -30.35
C ALA A 244 -12.40 38.30 -31.03
N ALA A 245 -13.18 39.18 -30.40
CA ALA A 245 -13.56 40.46 -31.00
C ALA A 245 -12.35 41.37 -31.33
N HIS A 246 -11.22 41.20 -30.63
CA HIS A 246 -10.01 41.99 -30.81
C HIS A 246 -8.95 41.33 -31.72
N ILE A 247 -9.22 40.13 -32.24
CA ILE A 247 -8.31 39.41 -33.15
C ILE A 247 -9.03 39.15 -34.46
N THR A 248 -8.47 39.61 -35.56
CA THR A 248 -8.99 39.34 -36.91
C THR A 248 -8.20 38.19 -37.53
N LEU A 249 -8.85 37.04 -37.72
CA LEU A 249 -8.26 35.92 -38.46
C LEU A 249 -8.03 36.28 -39.94
N THR A 250 -6.85 35.92 -40.44
CA THR A 250 -6.38 36.25 -41.78
C THR A 250 -6.56 35.11 -42.77
N ASN A 251 -6.44 33.86 -42.32
CA ASN A 251 -6.65 32.69 -43.19
C ASN A 251 -8.14 32.41 -43.34
N ARG A 252 -8.53 32.04 -44.56
CA ARG A 252 -9.91 31.71 -44.91
C ARG A 252 -10.05 30.21 -45.13
N TRP A 253 -11.17 29.64 -44.70
CA TRP A 253 -11.55 28.28 -45.04
C TRP A 253 -12.43 28.29 -46.29
N ALA A 254 -11.93 27.72 -47.39
CA ALA A 254 -12.72 27.50 -48.60
C ALA A 254 -13.74 26.36 -48.39
N SER A 255 -15.03 26.65 -48.56
CA SER A 255 -16.10 25.78 -48.07
C SER A 255 -16.17 24.39 -48.73
N ASN A 256 -15.58 24.20 -49.91
CA ASN A 256 -15.57 22.93 -50.64
C ASN A 256 -14.46 21.95 -50.19
N ASN A 257 -13.52 22.39 -49.36
CA ASN A 257 -12.38 21.58 -48.89
C ASN A 257 -12.41 21.37 -47.37
N LEU A 258 -11.56 20.47 -46.87
CA LEU A 258 -11.19 20.50 -45.44
C LEU A 258 -10.36 21.77 -45.14
N PRO A 259 -10.35 22.26 -43.90
CA PRO A 259 -9.55 23.44 -43.55
C PRO A 259 -8.06 23.09 -43.61
N ASP A 260 -7.28 23.93 -44.28
CA ASP A 260 -5.83 23.78 -44.33
C ASP A 260 -5.22 23.87 -42.93
N ASN A 261 -4.03 23.26 -42.76
CA ASN A 261 -3.29 23.34 -41.50
C ASN A 261 -2.99 24.80 -41.08
N THR A 262 -2.84 25.74 -42.02
CA THR A 262 -2.67 27.17 -41.71
C THR A 262 -3.89 27.77 -40.99
N VAL A 263 -5.11 27.44 -41.43
CA VAL A 263 -6.37 27.83 -40.77
C VAL A 263 -6.42 27.22 -39.37
N MET A 264 -6.17 25.91 -39.26
CA MET A 264 -6.20 25.22 -37.96
C MET A 264 -5.16 25.78 -36.99
N GLN A 265 -3.94 26.10 -37.45
CA GLN A 265 -2.90 26.71 -36.64
C GLN A 265 -3.27 28.11 -36.15
N GLU A 266 -3.82 28.95 -37.02
CA GLU A 266 -4.22 30.31 -36.65
C GLU A 266 -5.28 30.27 -35.54
N ILE A 267 -6.26 29.37 -35.67
CA ILE A 267 -7.29 29.15 -34.66
C ILE A 267 -6.71 28.53 -33.39
N ARG A 268 -5.80 27.55 -33.50
CA ARG A 268 -5.11 26.95 -32.36
C ARG A 268 -4.36 28.00 -31.53
N LYS A 269 -3.82 29.05 -32.15
CA LYS A 269 -3.11 30.16 -31.49
C LYS A 269 -4.03 31.08 -30.68
N LEU A 270 -5.35 31.02 -30.88
CA LEU A 270 -6.31 31.72 -30.01
C LEU A 270 -6.32 31.13 -28.59
N CYS A 271 -5.90 29.87 -28.43
CA CYS A 271 -5.89 29.19 -27.14
C CYS A 271 -4.53 29.30 -26.43
N PRO A 272 -4.51 29.62 -25.13
CA PRO A 272 -3.27 29.68 -24.37
C PRO A 272 -2.59 28.31 -24.29
N ARG A 273 -1.27 28.34 -24.09
CA ARG A 273 -0.51 27.15 -23.67
C ARG A 273 -0.38 27.16 -22.16
N SER A 274 -0.62 26.00 -21.55
CA SER A 274 -0.42 25.79 -20.11
C SER A 274 0.93 25.14 -19.85
N LYS A 275 1.52 25.44 -18.69
CA LYS A 275 2.65 24.66 -18.17
C LYS A 275 2.17 23.23 -17.84
N PRO A 276 3.06 22.22 -17.86
CA PRO A 276 2.71 20.88 -17.44
C PRO A 276 2.13 20.85 -16.02
N ALA A 277 1.00 20.17 -15.83
CA ALA A 277 0.30 20.08 -14.56
C ALA A 277 -0.39 18.73 -14.39
N LEU A 278 -0.65 18.32 -13.14
CA LEU A 278 -1.42 17.11 -12.85
C LEU A 278 -2.86 17.25 -13.36
N LEU A 279 -3.33 16.24 -14.08
CA LEU A 279 -4.72 16.13 -14.51
C LEU A 279 -5.42 15.04 -13.71
N THR A 280 -6.54 15.39 -13.10
CA THR A 280 -7.41 14.44 -12.38
C THR A 280 -8.67 14.13 -13.18
N ALA A 281 -9.30 13.00 -12.87
CA ALA A 281 -10.58 12.63 -13.48
C ALA A 281 -11.66 13.71 -13.24
N SER A 282 -11.70 14.26 -12.01
CA SER A 282 -12.63 15.33 -11.64
C SER A 282 -12.40 16.60 -12.47
N ARG A 283 -11.14 17.03 -12.64
CA ARG A 283 -10.83 18.23 -13.43
C ARG A 283 -11.25 18.04 -14.89
N LEU A 284 -10.98 16.88 -15.49
CA LEU A 284 -11.41 16.61 -16.87
C LEU A 284 -12.94 16.63 -17.00
N LYS A 285 -13.69 16.01 -16.06
CA LYS A 285 -15.17 16.07 -16.06
C LYS A 285 -15.72 17.48 -15.90
N GLN A 286 -15.06 18.33 -15.10
CA GLN A 286 -15.44 19.75 -14.99
C GLN A 286 -15.25 20.51 -16.31
N LEU A 287 -14.14 20.27 -17.01
CA LEU A 287 -13.88 20.88 -18.31
C LEU A 287 -14.90 20.44 -19.38
N ILE A 288 -15.22 19.14 -19.41
CA ILE A 288 -16.28 18.61 -20.27
C ILE A 288 -17.62 19.28 -19.95
N SER A 289 -17.97 19.39 -18.67
CA SER A 289 -19.22 20.03 -18.22
C SER A 289 -19.27 21.51 -18.60
N ALA A 290 -18.14 22.21 -18.52
CA ALA A 290 -18.05 23.60 -18.95
C ALA A 290 -18.36 23.75 -20.45
N VAL A 291 -17.90 22.84 -21.31
CA VAL A 291 -18.27 22.86 -22.73
C VAL A 291 -19.75 22.47 -22.93
N LYS A 292 -20.23 21.43 -22.26
CA LYS A 292 -21.66 21.01 -22.33
C LYS A 292 -22.61 22.15 -21.95
N SER A 293 -22.23 22.98 -20.99
CA SER A 293 -23.02 24.16 -20.58
C SER A 293 -23.15 25.25 -21.66
N ARG A 294 -22.38 25.15 -22.75
CA ARG A 294 -22.45 26.06 -23.90
C ARG A 294 -23.33 25.53 -25.03
N LEU A 295 -23.86 24.31 -24.91
CA LEU A 295 -24.83 23.79 -25.87
C LEU A 295 -26.15 24.57 -25.74
N THR A 296 -26.65 25.03 -26.87
CA THR A 296 -27.94 25.72 -27.00
C THR A 296 -28.71 25.12 -28.15
N GLY A 297 -29.99 24.84 -27.97
CA GLY A 297 -30.76 24.13 -28.98
C GLY A 297 -32.24 24.47 -28.98
N ASN A 298 -32.92 23.88 -29.95
CA ASN A 298 -34.37 23.87 -30.09
C ASN A 298 -34.81 22.47 -30.54
N THR A 299 -36.04 22.34 -31.04
CA THR A 299 -36.59 21.07 -31.53
C THR A 299 -35.84 20.46 -32.72
N ALA A 300 -35.00 21.23 -33.41
CA ALA A 300 -34.20 20.77 -34.56
C ALA A 300 -32.77 20.31 -34.19
N GLY A 301 -32.45 20.27 -32.90
CA GLY A 301 -31.16 19.82 -32.36
C GLY A 301 -30.47 20.84 -31.46
N MET A 302 -29.32 20.43 -30.92
CA MET A 302 -28.43 21.28 -30.13
C MET A 302 -27.28 21.81 -30.97
N THR A 303 -26.80 23.00 -30.64
CA THR A 303 -25.67 23.66 -31.30
C THR A 303 -24.64 24.09 -30.29
N LEU A 304 -23.37 24.06 -30.69
CA LEU A 304 -22.27 24.67 -29.97
C LEU A 304 -21.75 25.85 -30.79
N GLY A 305 -21.74 27.05 -30.22
CA GLY A 305 -21.51 28.29 -30.96
C GLY A 305 -22.79 28.89 -31.55
N LYS A 306 -22.69 30.08 -32.13
CA LYS A 306 -23.83 30.88 -32.57
C LYS A 306 -24.39 30.38 -33.91
N LEU A 307 -25.67 30.02 -33.88
CA LEU A 307 -26.54 29.89 -35.06
C LEU A 307 -27.35 31.19 -35.19
N ALA A 308 -27.36 31.83 -36.36
CA ALA A 308 -28.01 33.13 -36.58
C ALA A 308 -28.76 33.13 -37.92
N GLY A 309 -30.05 33.43 -37.93
CA GLY A 309 -30.88 33.58 -39.15
C GLY A 309 -31.13 32.31 -39.98
N GLY A 310 -30.16 31.39 -40.07
CA GLY A 310 -30.20 30.15 -40.85
C GLY A 310 -30.32 28.87 -40.02
N ASN A 311 -30.37 27.72 -40.71
CA ASN A 311 -30.57 26.38 -40.10
C ASN A 311 -29.32 25.50 -40.09
N ALA A 312 -28.18 26.01 -40.58
CA ALA A 312 -26.96 25.25 -40.82
C ALA A 312 -25.70 25.99 -40.34
N CYS A 313 -24.71 25.24 -39.85
CA CYS A 313 -23.41 25.79 -39.47
C CYS A 313 -22.50 25.92 -40.70
N SER A 314 -22.85 26.86 -41.58
CA SER A 314 -22.17 27.08 -42.87
C SER A 314 -20.90 27.92 -42.76
N GLY A 315 -20.63 28.55 -41.61
CA GLY A 315 -19.51 29.49 -41.44
C GLY A 315 -19.82 30.93 -41.86
N SER A 316 -20.99 31.17 -42.47
CA SER A 316 -21.49 32.50 -42.79
C SER A 316 -21.99 33.22 -41.54
N ALA A 317 -21.72 34.52 -41.40
CA ALA A 317 -22.24 35.35 -40.32
C ALA A 317 -23.78 35.37 -40.33
N ASP A 318 -24.43 35.35 -41.49
CA ASP A 318 -25.89 35.36 -41.62
C ASP A 318 -26.56 33.97 -41.46
N SER A 319 -25.77 32.94 -41.13
CA SER A 319 -26.26 31.56 -40.98
C SER A 319 -25.83 30.93 -39.66
N GLY A 320 -24.52 30.88 -39.40
CA GLY A 320 -24.00 30.29 -38.17
C GLY A 320 -22.54 29.90 -38.23
N LEU A 321 -21.83 30.25 -37.18
CA LEU A 321 -20.50 29.74 -36.85
C LEU A 321 -20.66 28.83 -35.64
N CYS A 322 -21.02 27.58 -35.91
CA CYS A 322 -21.43 26.61 -34.90
C CYS A 322 -21.01 25.17 -35.27
N VAL A 323 -21.31 24.23 -34.38
CA VAL A 323 -21.44 22.80 -34.71
C VAL A 323 -22.86 22.38 -34.31
N LYS A 324 -23.57 21.68 -35.19
CA LYS A 324 -24.94 21.22 -34.96
C LYS A 324 -25.01 19.72 -34.74
N TYR A 325 -25.75 19.33 -33.71
CA TYR A 325 -26.05 17.95 -33.33
C TYR A 325 -27.57 17.72 -33.50
N THR A 326 -27.94 17.08 -34.61
CA THR A 326 -29.33 17.02 -35.09
C THR A 326 -30.23 16.08 -34.28
N ASP A 327 -29.65 15.14 -33.55
CA ASP A 327 -30.35 14.10 -32.79
C ASP A 327 -30.34 14.34 -31.27
N ILE A 328 -29.73 15.43 -30.80
CA ILE A 328 -29.80 15.86 -29.39
C ILE A 328 -30.93 16.89 -29.26
N HIS A 329 -32.06 16.48 -28.71
CA HIS A 329 -33.22 17.34 -28.49
C HIS A 329 -34.04 16.85 -27.29
N ASP A 330 -34.93 17.72 -26.78
CA ASP A 330 -35.83 17.35 -25.68
C ASP A 330 -36.69 16.14 -26.07
N GLY A 331 -36.76 15.13 -25.20
CA GLY A 331 -37.46 13.87 -25.45
C GLY A 331 -36.75 12.86 -26.34
N GLY A 332 -35.55 13.18 -26.86
CA GLY A 332 -34.69 12.25 -27.57
C GLY A 332 -33.86 11.37 -26.61
N GLY A 333 -33.43 10.19 -27.07
CA GLY A 333 -32.56 9.29 -26.30
C GLY A 333 -31.06 9.66 -26.35
N THR A 334 -30.66 10.46 -27.33
CA THR A 334 -29.27 10.90 -27.51
C THR A 334 -28.99 12.15 -26.69
N THR A 335 -27.85 12.15 -26.02
CA THR A 335 -27.42 13.18 -25.08
C THR A 335 -26.14 13.84 -25.54
N ALA A 336 -25.76 14.93 -24.86
CA ALA A 336 -24.46 15.55 -25.07
C ALA A 336 -23.27 14.63 -24.74
N ASP A 337 -23.46 13.58 -23.93
CA ASP A 337 -22.38 12.61 -23.66
C ASP A 337 -22.11 11.67 -24.86
N ASP A 338 -23.07 11.56 -25.78
CA ASP A 338 -22.95 10.76 -27.01
C ASP A 338 -22.23 11.51 -28.15
N ILE A 339 -21.91 12.79 -27.95
CA ILE A 339 -21.05 13.53 -28.88
C ILE A 339 -19.69 12.83 -28.92
N ASN A 340 -19.27 12.39 -30.10
CA ASN A 340 -18.13 11.47 -30.26
C ASN A 340 -16.86 11.86 -29.48
N TRP A 341 -16.45 13.13 -29.52
CA TRP A 341 -15.28 13.61 -28.78
C TRP A 341 -15.54 13.80 -27.29
N ILE A 342 -16.78 14.09 -26.87
CA ILE A 342 -17.17 14.12 -25.44
C ILE A 342 -17.12 12.70 -24.87
N ALA A 343 -17.68 11.73 -25.58
CA ALA A 343 -17.61 10.31 -25.22
C ALA A 343 -16.15 9.84 -25.06
N ALA A 344 -15.27 10.22 -25.99
CA ALA A 344 -13.83 9.92 -25.92
C ALA A 344 -13.16 10.55 -24.69
N LEU A 345 -13.45 11.82 -24.38
CA LEU A 345 -12.90 12.49 -23.19
C LEU A 345 -13.47 11.91 -21.88
N ASN A 346 -14.74 11.50 -21.85
CA ASN A 346 -15.35 10.81 -20.72
C ASN A 346 -14.65 9.46 -20.47
N GLN A 347 -14.34 8.69 -21.53
CA GLN A 347 -13.56 7.46 -21.39
C GLN A 347 -12.16 7.74 -20.82
N ILE A 348 -11.49 8.81 -21.26
CA ILE A 348 -10.19 9.21 -20.69
C ILE A 348 -10.33 9.59 -19.21
N ALA A 349 -11.40 10.27 -18.82
CA ALA A 349 -11.64 10.59 -17.42
C ALA A 349 -11.84 9.32 -16.56
N ASP A 350 -12.49 8.30 -17.10
CA ASP A 350 -12.65 7.02 -16.42
C ASP A 350 -11.35 6.22 -16.35
N ASP A 351 -10.52 6.28 -17.39
CA ASP A 351 -9.17 5.72 -17.38
C ASP A 351 -8.28 6.40 -16.32
N ILE A 352 -8.36 7.74 -16.20
CA ILE A 352 -7.63 8.50 -15.16
C ILE A 352 -8.12 8.11 -13.76
N ARG A 353 -9.43 7.96 -13.57
CA ARG A 353 -10.01 7.52 -12.29
C ARG A 353 -9.51 6.12 -11.89
N SER A 354 -9.51 5.18 -12.83
CA SER A 354 -8.96 3.83 -12.62
C SER A 354 -7.47 3.89 -12.25
N HIS A 355 -6.71 4.79 -12.87
CA HIS A 355 -5.31 5.05 -12.52
C HIS A 355 -5.16 5.63 -11.10
N GLU A 356 -5.96 6.64 -10.72
CA GLU A 356 -5.94 7.24 -9.38
C GLU A 356 -6.21 6.18 -8.28
N GLU A 357 -7.22 5.33 -8.49
CA GLU A 357 -7.56 4.21 -7.60
C GLU A 357 -6.43 3.16 -7.52
N ALA A 358 -5.82 2.84 -8.65
CA ALA A 358 -4.70 1.90 -8.71
C ALA A 358 -3.47 2.45 -7.98
N VAL A 359 -3.12 3.72 -8.18
CA VAL A 359 -2.03 4.39 -7.47
C VAL A 359 -2.27 4.40 -5.96
N ALA A 360 -3.48 4.76 -5.51
CA ALA A 360 -3.84 4.72 -4.09
C ALA A 360 -3.73 3.30 -3.51
N THR A 361 -4.10 2.29 -4.28
CA THR A 361 -4.00 0.88 -3.89
C THR A 361 -2.54 0.42 -3.78
N VAL A 362 -1.69 0.78 -4.75
CA VAL A 362 -0.24 0.49 -4.72
C VAL A 362 0.39 1.13 -3.48
N ASP A 363 0.09 2.40 -3.22
CA ASP A 363 0.56 3.13 -2.04
C ASP A 363 0.12 2.46 -0.73
N ARG A 364 -1.13 1.98 -0.66
CA ARG A 364 -1.67 1.26 0.51
C ARG A 364 -0.97 -0.07 0.72
N ILE A 365 -0.87 -0.89 -0.33
CA ILE A 365 -0.20 -2.18 -0.26
C ILE A 365 1.24 -1.98 0.21
N GLY A 366 1.92 -1.02 -0.37
CA GLY A 366 3.26 -0.63 0.04
C GLY A 366 3.41 -0.38 1.54
N ARG A 367 2.53 0.45 2.12
CA ARG A 367 2.50 0.66 3.58
C ARG A 367 2.25 -0.62 4.37
N GLN A 368 1.43 -1.54 3.87
CA GLN A 368 1.19 -2.83 4.52
C GLN A 368 2.43 -3.72 4.48
N LEU A 369 3.15 -3.79 3.35
CA LEU A 369 4.42 -4.52 3.23
C LEU A 369 5.45 -3.99 4.26
N ALA A 370 5.60 -2.67 4.35
CA ALA A 370 6.48 -2.03 5.35
C ALA A 370 5.99 -2.27 6.80
N GLY A 371 4.68 -2.19 7.03
CA GLY A 371 4.07 -2.45 8.34
C GLY A 371 4.30 -3.88 8.81
N ASN A 372 4.27 -4.86 7.91
CA ASN A 372 4.56 -6.25 8.26
C ASN A 372 6.01 -6.44 8.68
N ASN A 373 6.96 -5.74 8.05
CA ASN A 373 8.35 -5.73 8.50
C ASN A 373 8.52 -5.13 9.90
N ALA A 374 7.79 -4.05 10.21
CA ALA A 374 7.77 -3.49 11.56
C ALA A 374 7.18 -4.48 12.57
N LYS A 375 6.05 -5.13 12.26
CA LYS A 375 5.46 -6.19 13.11
C LYS A 375 6.44 -7.33 13.39
N ALA A 376 7.17 -7.79 12.37
CA ALA A 376 8.18 -8.84 12.54
C ALA A 376 9.29 -8.39 13.49
N LYS A 377 9.83 -7.18 13.32
CA LYS A 377 10.86 -6.62 14.20
C LYS A 377 10.38 -6.43 15.64
N ASP A 378 9.17 -5.90 15.82
CA ASP A 378 8.58 -5.70 17.15
C ASP A 378 8.34 -7.03 17.86
N PHE A 379 7.84 -8.04 17.13
CA PHE A 379 7.67 -9.39 17.67
C PHE A 379 9.01 -9.98 18.14
N ILE A 380 10.07 -9.87 17.32
CA ILE A 380 11.41 -10.35 17.65
C ILE A 380 11.96 -9.63 18.89
N ALA A 381 11.79 -8.31 18.98
CA ALA A 381 12.21 -7.52 20.14
C ALA A 381 11.46 -7.93 21.42
N LYS A 382 10.16 -8.18 21.35
CA LYS A 382 9.37 -8.70 22.48
C LYS A 382 9.85 -10.09 22.91
N LEU A 383 10.17 -10.96 21.95
CA LEU A 383 10.74 -12.28 22.24
C LEU A 383 12.08 -12.16 22.96
N GLU A 384 12.91 -11.19 22.59
CA GLU A 384 14.17 -10.87 23.28
C GLU A 384 13.94 -10.43 24.72
N GLN A 385 13.05 -9.46 24.94
CA GLN A 385 12.71 -8.96 26.28
C GLN A 385 12.17 -10.08 27.18
N TYR A 386 11.30 -10.93 26.64
CA TYR A 386 10.77 -12.08 27.38
C TYR A 386 11.88 -13.07 27.77
N THR A 387 12.84 -13.32 26.88
CA THR A 387 14.00 -14.19 27.16
C THR A 387 14.85 -13.61 28.29
N GLN A 388 15.12 -12.31 28.26
CA GLN A 388 15.89 -11.62 29.29
C GLN A 388 15.15 -11.64 30.64
N ALA A 389 13.83 -11.42 30.64
CA ALA A 389 13.01 -11.49 31.84
C ALA A 389 12.99 -12.90 32.45
N GLN A 390 12.84 -13.95 31.64
CA GLN A 390 12.94 -15.34 32.11
C GLN A 390 14.31 -15.62 32.75
N ALA A 391 15.40 -15.19 32.11
CA ALA A 391 16.76 -15.37 32.64
C ALA A 391 16.96 -14.63 33.98
N ALA A 392 16.44 -13.41 34.10
CA ALA A 392 16.50 -12.64 35.34
C ALA A 392 15.71 -13.32 36.48
N ILE A 393 14.51 -13.84 36.19
CA ILE A 393 13.71 -14.59 37.17
C ILE A 393 14.48 -15.84 37.64
N LEU A 394 15.01 -16.63 36.70
CA LEU A 394 15.81 -17.82 37.01
C LEU A 394 17.04 -17.50 37.87
N ALA A 395 17.70 -16.36 37.63
CA ALA A 395 18.84 -15.92 38.42
C ALA A 395 18.47 -15.51 39.86
N THR A 396 17.23 -15.10 40.10
CA THR A 396 16.71 -14.72 41.44
C THR A 396 16.04 -15.86 42.20
N MET A 397 15.84 -17.04 41.58
CA MET A 397 15.29 -18.19 42.30
C MET A 397 16.33 -18.74 43.29
N PRO A 398 15.98 -18.92 44.58
CA PRO A 398 16.88 -19.55 45.52
C PRO A 398 17.21 -20.96 45.04
N GLN A 399 18.50 -21.30 44.93
CA GLN A 399 18.89 -22.69 44.76
C GLN A 399 18.29 -23.49 45.93
N SER A 400 17.48 -24.50 45.60
CA SER A 400 16.85 -25.33 46.64
C SER A 400 17.94 -25.96 47.52
N PRO A 401 17.77 -25.98 48.86
CA PRO A 401 18.67 -26.68 49.78
C PRO A 401 18.97 -28.13 49.37
N ALA A 402 18.04 -28.76 48.63
CA ALA A 402 18.19 -30.12 48.10
C ALA A 402 19.35 -30.27 47.09
N GLN A 403 19.58 -29.28 46.19
CA GLN A 403 20.70 -29.33 45.26
C GLN A 403 22.05 -29.10 45.95
N THR A 404 22.05 -28.31 47.02
CA THR A 404 23.26 -28.09 47.84
C THR A 404 23.62 -29.34 48.64
N GLN A 405 22.63 -30.05 49.19
CA GLN A 405 22.84 -31.33 49.88
C GLN A 405 23.28 -32.45 48.93
N GLU A 406 22.69 -32.57 47.75
CA GLU A 406 23.06 -33.59 46.76
C GLU A 406 24.49 -33.36 46.23
N ASN A 407 24.87 -32.10 45.95
CA ASN A 407 26.24 -31.77 45.56
C ASN A 407 27.26 -31.97 46.69
N GLN A 408 26.91 -31.67 47.95
CA GLN A 408 27.77 -31.97 49.10
C GLN A 408 27.92 -33.47 49.35
N GLN A 409 26.84 -34.26 49.18
CA GLN A 409 26.89 -35.71 49.35
C GLN A 409 27.68 -36.38 48.22
N ASN A 410 27.53 -35.91 46.98
CA ASN A 410 28.31 -36.39 45.84
C ASN A 410 29.80 -36.04 45.97
N ALA A 411 30.13 -34.83 46.44
CA ALA A 411 31.51 -34.45 46.75
C ALA A 411 32.11 -35.30 47.88
N LYS A 412 31.35 -35.58 48.96
CA LYS A 412 31.77 -36.49 50.03
C LYS A 412 32.04 -37.90 49.51
N ASN A 413 31.15 -38.43 48.68
CA ASN A 413 31.28 -39.77 48.10
C ASN A 413 32.46 -39.87 47.12
N ALA A 414 32.75 -38.80 46.37
CA ALA A 414 33.90 -38.76 45.46
C ALA A 414 35.24 -38.76 46.22
N CYS A 415 35.39 -37.94 47.26
CA CYS A 415 36.64 -37.88 48.02
C CYS A 415 36.87 -39.13 48.90
N ALA A 416 35.82 -39.69 49.49
CA ALA A 416 35.95 -40.82 50.42
C ALA A 416 36.45 -42.13 49.76
N GLN A 417 36.48 -42.22 48.44
CA GLN A 417 36.96 -43.39 47.70
C GLN A 417 38.49 -43.50 47.64
N HIS A 418 39.22 -42.47 48.05
CA HIS A 418 40.69 -42.45 48.01
C HIS A 418 41.29 -42.88 49.35
N GLY A 419 42.01 -44.02 49.34
CA GLY A 419 42.59 -44.65 50.53
C GLY A 419 44.01 -44.21 50.90
N SER A 420 44.62 -43.30 50.14
CA SER A 420 45.97 -42.77 50.45
C SER A 420 46.04 -41.24 50.31
N ASN A 421 46.99 -40.62 51.02
CA ASN A 421 47.23 -39.17 50.94
C ASN A 421 47.49 -38.71 49.49
N GLN A 422 48.33 -39.46 48.77
CA GLN A 422 48.70 -39.12 47.40
C GLN A 422 47.51 -39.16 46.44
N THR A 423 46.65 -40.19 46.55
CA THR A 423 45.44 -40.30 45.71
C THR A 423 44.36 -39.30 46.11
N CYS A 424 44.26 -38.96 47.40
CA CYS A 424 43.33 -37.96 47.91
C CYS A 424 43.67 -36.54 47.40
N THR A 425 44.93 -36.14 47.55
CA THR A 425 45.38 -34.79 47.20
C THR A 425 45.40 -34.56 45.68
N ALA A 426 45.76 -35.60 44.91
CA ALA A 426 45.69 -35.57 43.44
C ALA A 426 44.27 -35.34 42.89
N ASN A 427 43.24 -35.77 43.64
CA ASN A 427 41.83 -35.58 43.29
C ASN A 427 41.20 -34.34 43.95
N ASN A 428 42.02 -33.35 44.33
CA ASN A 428 41.60 -32.07 44.89
C ASN A 428 40.84 -32.13 46.23
N CYS A 429 40.92 -33.25 46.94
CA CYS A 429 40.37 -33.45 48.26
C CYS A 429 41.42 -33.14 49.36
N LYS A 430 40.99 -33.11 50.63
CA LYS A 430 41.84 -32.90 51.81
C LYS A 430 42.07 -34.22 52.53
N TRP A 431 43.32 -34.59 52.72
CA TRP A 431 43.70 -35.74 53.55
C TRP A 431 43.72 -35.35 55.04
N ASP A 432 43.01 -36.13 55.86
CA ASP A 432 42.91 -35.97 57.31
C ASP A 432 43.53 -37.21 57.98
N GLY A 433 44.87 -37.24 57.99
CA GLY A 433 45.68 -38.33 58.54
C GLY A 433 47.16 -37.95 58.64
N THR A 434 47.86 -38.55 59.59
CA THR A 434 49.27 -38.27 59.89
C THR A 434 50.24 -39.15 59.09
N GLU A 435 49.76 -40.23 58.48
CA GLU A 435 50.54 -41.17 57.64
C GLU A 435 49.88 -41.34 56.26
N GLU A 436 50.64 -41.86 55.29
CA GLU A 436 50.23 -41.97 53.87
C GLU A 436 49.01 -42.86 53.64
N THR A 437 48.78 -43.86 54.49
CA THR A 437 47.68 -44.85 54.37
C THR A 437 46.77 -44.91 55.60
N LYS A 438 47.06 -44.14 56.66
CA LYS A 438 46.22 -44.05 57.86
C LYS A 438 45.65 -42.65 58.02
N GLY A 439 44.54 -42.41 57.31
CA GLY A 439 43.82 -41.15 57.30
C GLY A 439 42.49 -41.27 56.55
N LYS A 440 41.69 -40.20 56.57
CA LYS A 440 40.44 -40.11 55.80
C LYS A 440 40.52 -38.99 54.79
N CYS A 441 40.12 -39.27 53.54
CA CYS A 441 40.03 -38.25 52.50
C CYS A 441 38.65 -37.57 52.54
N LYS A 442 38.62 -36.24 52.69
CA LYS A 442 37.39 -35.43 52.81
C LYS A 442 37.37 -34.32 51.75
N PRO A 443 36.20 -33.81 51.34
CA PRO A 443 36.11 -32.60 50.52
C PRO A 443 36.78 -31.41 51.22
N LYS A 444 37.34 -30.48 50.45
CA LYS A 444 37.81 -29.20 51.01
C LYS A 444 36.60 -28.36 51.44
N ASP A 445 36.69 -27.74 52.61
CA ASP A 445 35.68 -26.78 53.06
C ASP A 445 35.72 -25.58 52.10
N GLY A 446 34.58 -25.26 51.49
CA GLY A 446 34.49 -24.16 50.52
C GLY A 446 34.88 -22.82 51.17
N GLU A 447 35.84 -22.12 50.57
CA GLU A 447 36.13 -20.73 50.90
C GLU A 447 34.94 -19.87 50.49
N GLY A 448 34.17 -19.38 51.47
CA GLY A 448 33.18 -18.33 51.22
C GLY A 448 31.84 -18.45 51.96
N GLN A 449 31.83 -18.58 53.28
CA GLN A 449 30.72 -18.05 54.07
C GLN A 449 31.19 -17.76 55.51
N LYS A 450 31.77 -16.58 55.73
CA LYS A 450 31.86 -16.00 57.08
C LYS A 450 30.45 -15.65 57.52
N THR A 451 29.92 -16.42 58.47
CA THR A 451 28.77 -16.02 59.28
C THR A 451 29.18 -14.82 60.12
N GLN A 452 28.57 -13.65 59.85
CA GLN A 452 28.70 -12.48 60.70
C GLN A 452 27.57 -12.49 61.72
N GLY A 453 27.95 -12.25 62.98
CA GLY A 453 27.17 -12.55 64.17
C GLY A 453 25.98 -11.62 64.44
N THR A 454 25.16 -12.15 65.35
CA THR A 454 24.08 -11.56 66.13
C THR A 454 24.38 -10.19 66.72
N GLY A 455 23.40 -9.29 66.65
CA GLY A 455 23.29 -8.07 67.44
C GLY A 455 21.82 -7.78 67.74
N ASP A 456 21.42 -8.02 68.99
CA ASP A 456 20.15 -7.62 69.60
C ASP A 456 20.02 -6.09 69.70
N GLY A 457 18.81 -5.58 69.57
CA GLY A 457 18.45 -4.18 69.79
C GLY A 457 16.97 -3.92 69.54
N ALA A 458 16.18 -4.01 70.61
CA ALA A 458 14.72 -4.01 70.66
C ALA A 458 14.03 -2.65 70.46
N THR A 459 12.69 -2.72 70.53
CA THR A 459 11.64 -1.68 70.72
C THR A 459 10.97 -1.15 69.43
N GLY A 460 9.65 -1.21 69.23
CA GLY A 460 8.56 -1.74 70.06
C GLY A 460 7.20 -1.74 69.29
N GLU A 461 6.30 -2.61 69.76
CA GLU A 461 4.83 -2.48 69.93
C GLU A 461 3.91 -2.13 68.74
N ALA A 462 2.69 -2.68 68.57
CA ALA A 462 1.91 -3.74 69.27
C ALA A 462 0.74 -4.14 68.32
N ALA A 463 0.45 -5.45 68.18
CA ALA A 463 -0.78 -6.14 68.64
C ALA A 463 -1.94 -6.16 67.61
N THR A 464 -2.75 -7.22 67.40
CA THR A 464 -3.23 -8.36 68.22
C THR A 464 -3.69 -9.51 67.30
N GLY A 465 -3.28 -10.77 67.53
CA GLY A 465 -4.14 -11.88 68.05
C GLY A 465 -4.43 -12.93 66.94
N THR A 466 -4.30 -14.25 67.08
CA THR A 466 -4.27 -15.14 68.26
C THR A 466 -3.56 -16.46 67.89
N THR A 467 -2.95 -17.04 68.91
CA THR A 467 -2.08 -18.23 69.03
C THR A 467 -2.63 -19.56 68.50
N ASN A 468 -1.73 -20.47 68.06
CA ASN A 468 -1.55 -21.80 68.69
C ASN A 468 -0.32 -22.58 68.16
N ALA A 469 0.48 -23.06 69.11
CA ALA A 469 1.38 -24.23 69.13
C ALA A 469 2.57 -24.31 68.14
N GLU A 470 3.77 -24.46 68.73
CA GLU A 470 5.01 -24.90 68.07
C GLU A 470 4.79 -26.24 67.33
N GLY A 471 4.58 -26.18 66.02
CA GLY A 471 4.46 -27.35 65.16
C GLY A 471 5.85 -27.84 64.70
N LYS A 472 6.26 -29.03 65.14
CA LYS A 472 7.41 -29.76 64.56
C LYS A 472 7.28 -29.85 63.03
N LYS A 473 8.41 -29.66 62.31
CA LYS A 473 8.47 -29.83 60.85
C LYS A 473 8.06 -31.25 60.45
N CYS A 474 7.40 -31.44 59.30
CA CYS A 474 6.93 -32.75 58.84
C CYS A 474 8.02 -33.84 58.89
N SER A 475 9.27 -33.47 58.62
CA SER A 475 10.45 -34.35 58.65
C SER A 475 10.81 -34.92 60.02
N GLU A 476 10.30 -34.34 61.11
CA GLU A 476 10.56 -34.78 62.49
C GLU A 476 9.47 -35.73 63.01
N LYS A 477 8.41 -35.95 62.24
CA LYS A 477 7.28 -36.81 62.59
C LYS A 477 7.51 -38.21 62.02
N THR A 478 7.87 -39.17 62.86
CA THR A 478 8.29 -40.54 62.47
C THR A 478 7.17 -41.57 62.56
N LYS A 479 5.99 -41.18 63.04
CA LYS A 479 4.78 -42.02 63.10
C LYS A 479 3.68 -41.46 62.21
N GLN A 480 2.96 -42.33 61.53
CA GLN A 480 1.87 -41.94 60.62
C GLN A 480 0.76 -41.15 61.34
N GLU A 481 0.49 -41.46 62.60
CA GLU A 481 -0.52 -40.81 63.44
C GLU A 481 -0.21 -39.33 63.73
N GLU A 482 1.09 -38.97 63.75
CA GLU A 482 1.59 -37.62 63.99
C GLU A 482 1.62 -36.79 62.70
N CYS A 483 1.54 -37.42 61.52
CA CYS A 483 1.63 -36.79 60.20
C CYS A 483 0.31 -36.10 59.77
N LYS A 484 -0.05 -35.03 60.49
CA LYS A 484 -1.19 -34.15 60.23
C LYS A 484 -0.72 -32.69 60.05
N ASP A 485 -1.64 -31.79 59.71
CA ASP A 485 -1.42 -30.34 59.54
C ASP A 485 -0.49 -29.98 58.37
N GLY A 486 -0.95 -30.21 57.13
CA GLY A 486 -0.21 -29.83 55.91
C GLY A 486 0.87 -30.82 55.45
N CYS A 487 1.13 -31.87 56.24
CA CYS A 487 2.02 -32.97 55.89
C CYS A 487 1.27 -34.20 55.35
N LYS A 488 1.88 -34.97 54.44
CA LYS A 488 1.34 -36.22 53.88
C LYS A 488 2.31 -37.38 54.13
N TRP A 489 1.77 -38.50 54.59
CA TRP A 489 2.55 -39.73 54.82
C TRP A 489 2.75 -40.50 53.51
N GLU A 490 3.98 -40.61 53.04
CA GLU A 490 4.35 -41.35 51.82
C GLU A 490 5.73 -42.00 51.97
N ASN A 491 5.87 -43.26 51.54
CA ASN A 491 7.11 -44.04 51.62
C ASN A 491 7.71 -44.14 53.04
N ASN A 492 6.88 -44.50 54.04
CA ASN A 492 7.28 -44.59 55.46
C ASN A 492 7.90 -43.29 56.04
N ALA A 493 7.57 -42.14 55.47
CA ALA A 493 8.02 -40.84 55.94
C ALA A 493 6.94 -39.76 55.76
N CYS A 494 6.92 -38.76 56.64
CA CYS A 494 6.00 -37.63 56.59
C CYS A 494 6.60 -36.46 55.79
N LYS A 495 5.96 -36.07 54.66
CA LYS A 495 6.47 -35.05 53.72
C LYS A 495 5.57 -33.83 53.63
N ASP A 496 6.16 -32.67 53.30
CA ASP A 496 5.42 -31.42 53.14
C ASP A 496 4.69 -31.39 51.79
N SER A 497 3.36 -31.19 51.83
CA SER A 497 2.47 -31.24 50.65
C SER A 497 2.69 -30.07 49.69
N SER A 498 3.38 -29.02 50.14
CA SER A 498 3.55 -27.74 49.43
C SER A 498 4.56 -27.80 48.27
N ILE A 499 5.46 -28.79 48.28
CA ILE A 499 6.60 -28.88 47.34
C ILE A 499 6.17 -29.43 45.96
N LEU A 500 5.13 -30.26 45.90
CA LEU A 500 4.64 -30.85 44.64
C LEU A 500 3.80 -29.87 43.80
N VAL A 501 3.12 -28.93 44.44
CA VAL A 501 2.25 -27.95 43.76
C VAL A 501 3.09 -26.90 43.00
N ASN A 502 4.20 -26.42 43.60
CA ASN A 502 5.02 -25.36 43.01
C ASN A 502 5.75 -25.76 41.71
N LYS A 503 6.18 -27.04 41.55
CA LYS A 503 6.81 -27.49 40.30
C LYS A 503 5.85 -27.54 39.12
N LYS A 504 4.59 -27.95 39.34
CA LYS A 504 3.58 -27.98 38.28
C LYS A 504 3.02 -26.60 37.95
N PHE A 505 2.93 -25.71 38.95
CA PHE A 505 2.49 -24.33 38.73
C PHE A 505 3.50 -23.52 37.89
N ALA A 506 4.80 -23.64 38.14
CA ALA A 506 5.84 -22.92 37.39
C ALA A 506 5.86 -23.28 35.89
N LEU A 507 5.71 -24.56 35.54
CA LEU A 507 5.67 -25.00 34.13
C LEU A 507 4.36 -24.63 33.41
N SER A 508 3.23 -24.71 34.11
CA SER A 508 1.91 -24.38 33.56
C SER A 508 1.69 -22.86 33.37
N MET A 509 2.16 -22.05 34.32
CA MET A 509 2.02 -20.59 34.28
C MET A 509 2.94 -19.96 33.21
N VAL A 510 4.16 -20.48 33.05
CA VAL A 510 5.09 -20.00 32.01
C VAL A 510 4.54 -20.28 30.61
N SER A 511 3.86 -21.41 30.41
CA SER A 511 3.26 -21.78 29.12
C SER A 511 2.01 -20.96 28.79
N ALA A 512 1.14 -20.69 29.77
CA ALA A 512 -0.07 -19.88 29.57
C ALA A 512 0.23 -18.38 29.41
N ALA A 513 1.19 -17.85 30.18
CA ALA A 513 1.63 -16.46 30.05
C ALA A 513 2.38 -16.20 28.74
N PHE A 514 3.12 -17.19 28.21
CA PHE A 514 3.79 -17.08 26.90
C PHE A 514 2.79 -16.93 25.75
N VAL A 515 1.63 -17.58 25.83
CA VAL A 515 0.55 -17.41 24.83
C VAL A 515 -0.16 -16.06 25.04
N ALA A 516 -0.49 -15.68 26.27
CA ALA A 516 -1.24 -14.44 26.54
C ALA A 516 -0.47 -13.12 26.31
N LEU A 517 0.88 -13.15 26.32
CA LEU A 517 1.72 -11.95 26.09
C LEU A 517 2.16 -11.77 24.63
N LEU A 518 1.95 -12.77 23.76
CA LEU A 518 2.39 -12.76 22.36
C LEU A 518 1.26 -12.50 21.36
N PHE A 519 0.01 -12.38 21.81
CA PHE A 519 -1.16 -12.05 21.00
C PHE A 519 -1.80 -10.72 21.39
#